data_AF-A0A2D4WKS9-F1
#
_entry.id   AF-A0A2D4WKS9-F1
#
_cell.length_a   1.000
_cell.length_b   1.000
_cell.length_c   1.000
_cell.angle_alpha   90.00
_cell.angle_beta   90.00
_cell.angle_gamma   90.00
#
_symmetry.space_group_name_H-M   'P 1'
#
loop_
_entity.id
_entity.type
_entity.pdbx_description
1 polymer ?
#
loop_
_entity_poly.entity_id
_entity_poly.type
_entity_poly.pdbx_seq_one_letter_code
_entity_poly.pdbx_strand_id
1 'polypeptide(L)'
;MTEHKEQPLSATTFEPAPAKTESVDSGSEEGQPRLVVIALATAAVLMVFVFFVLPQLVTPDDVAPGLIEPEQAASSGNIVASGSVANNTGNERSPFAEAQESALRRDAQEVLQSLLTLQESLAERGVAKWGEPIYGEALGHATAGDTAYRERDFTGATEEYQLALDQLLELEASLPERIEALYDTLVSAIESSDVLAAQERFSELTEMTPTDIRLIALEDRLAAMPEVIAALDTAAERKASGNLGAAMEAATDATRADPAHQRADARLSELRTALTRQQFTDAMTAGYGAMGAKAFDSAEQQFRSAARLIPGAPEPGAALIELEQARTQNTLLGLREQGTQAEREERWADAVGLYQQALEIDALMLFATEGVARAEPRADLDTRLETMPKERDRLIDARIMRLAQDTLAEAEAIADRGPRLQAQIAAARDTLAYASTPVAVTMTSDGFTDITLLRVRRLGTLAQQTLSLRPGVYTAVGIRNGYRDVRIKFEVRPNQQTTVAVRCVETI
;
A
#
# COMPACT_ATOMS: atom_id res chain seq x y z
N MET A 1 -11.41 47.90 38.54
CA MET A 1 -10.30 46.96 38.73
C MET A 1 -10.87 45.75 39.45
N THR A 2 -11.22 44.73 38.68
CA THR A 2 -11.68 43.42 39.15
C THR A 2 -11.13 42.42 38.15
N GLU A 3 -10.14 41.65 38.59
CA GLU A 3 -9.50 40.59 37.83
C GLU A 3 -10.49 39.47 37.52
N HIS A 4 -10.60 39.10 36.25
CA HIS A 4 -11.11 37.79 35.84
C HIS A 4 -9.93 36.97 35.34
N LYS A 5 -9.61 35.94 36.13
CA LYS A 5 -8.54 34.98 35.89
C LYS A 5 -9.15 33.84 35.07
N GLU A 6 -8.90 33.84 33.77
CA GLU A 6 -9.31 32.74 32.89
C GLU A 6 -8.47 31.51 33.22
N GLN A 7 -9.17 30.40 33.47
CA GLN A 7 -8.62 29.09 33.79
C GLN A 7 -8.56 28.29 32.48
N PRO A 8 -7.39 27.80 32.03
CA PRO A 8 -7.33 26.99 30.82
C PRO A 8 -7.92 25.59 31.09
N LEU A 9 -8.80 25.15 30.19
CA LEU A 9 -9.41 23.82 30.19
C LEU A 9 -8.33 22.76 29.96
N SER A 10 -8.13 21.87 30.94
CA SER A 10 -7.23 20.72 30.86
C SER A 10 -7.79 19.65 29.92
N ALA A 11 -6.92 19.09 29.07
CA ALA A 11 -7.23 17.98 28.18
C ALA A 11 -7.65 16.73 28.97
N THR A 12 -8.79 16.15 28.60
CA THR A 12 -9.30 14.90 29.15
C THR A 12 -8.46 13.73 28.62
N THR A 13 -7.72 13.07 29.52
CA THR A 13 -7.05 11.79 29.25
C THR A 13 -8.11 10.70 29.05
N PHE A 14 -8.09 10.06 27.89
CA PHE A 14 -8.91 8.88 27.59
C PHE A 14 -8.30 7.64 28.25
N GLU A 15 -9.05 7.01 29.14
CA GLU A 15 -8.72 5.74 29.79
C GLU A 15 -9.55 4.62 29.14
N PRO A 16 -8.95 3.56 28.57
CA PRO A 16 -9.71 2.48 27.94
C PRO A 16 -10.23 1.49 29.01
N ALA A 17 -11.53 1.19 28.94
CA ALA A 17 -12.20 0.19 29.76
C ALA A 17 -11.70 -1.25 29.48
N PRO A 18 -11.70 -2.15 30.47
CA PRO A 18 -11.09 -3.48 30.36
C PRO A 18 -11.89 -4.40 29.44
N ALA A 19 -11.16 -5.10 28.55
CA ALA A 19 -11.71 -6.15 27.70
C ALA A 19 -12.16 -7.34 28.55
N LYS A 20 -13.43 -7.74 28.36
CA LYS A 20 -13.98 -9.03 28.80
C LYS A 20 -13.23 -10.15 28.10
N THR A 21 -12.62 -11.04 28.89
CA THR A 21 -12.12 -12.34 28.46
C THR A 21 -13.31 -13.29 28.31
N GLU A 22 -13.72 -13.55 27.06
CA GLU A 22 -14.46 -14.77 26.73
C GLU A 22 -13.45 -15.88 26.43
N SER A 23 -13.56 -16.92 27.24
CA SER A 23 -12.88 -18.21 27.12
C SER A 23 -13.26 -18.90 25.81
N VAL A 24 -12.30 -19.02 24.90
CA VAL A 24 -12.38 -19.98 23.80
C VAL A 24 -11.63 -21.24 24.24
N ASP A 25 -12.43 -22.27 24.38
CA ASP A 25 -12.10 -23.68 24.52
C ASP A 25 -10.98 -24.09 23.54
N SER A 26 -9.84 -24.50 24.09
CA SER A 26 -8.73 -25.07 23.33
C SER A 26 -8.92 -26.58 23.30
N GLY A 27 -9.51 -27.08 22.21
CA GLY A 27 -9.48 -28.48 21.87
C GLY A 27 -8.03 -28.95 21.74
N SER A 28 -7.59 -29.77 22.69
CA SER A 28 -6.31 -30.46 22.70
C SER A 28 -6.36 -31.65 21.73
N GLU A 29 -5.89 -31.46 20.50
CA GLU A 29 -5.36 -32.55 19.67
C GLU A 29 -3.84 -32.62 19.85
N GLU A 30 -3.42 -33.51 20.76
CA GLU A 30 -2.02 -33.95 20.89
C GLU A 30 -1.63 -34.83 19.71
N GLY A 31 -1.19 -34.23 18.61
CA GLY A 31 -0.44 -34.89 17.56
C GLY A 31 1.04 -35.01 17.94
N GLN A 32 1.41 -35.99 18.78
CA GLN A 32 2.82 -36.29 19.04
C GLN A 32 3.49 -36.91 17.81
N PRO A 33 4.71 -36.46 17.42
CA PRO A 33 5.36 -36.85 16.19
C PRO A 33 5.90 -38.28 16.31
N ARG A 34 5.43 -39.18 15.44
CA ARG A 34 5.96 -40.55 15.24
C ARG A 34 7.48 -40.63 15.04
N LEU A 35 8.15 -39.50 14.79
CA LEU A 35 9.60 -39.36 14.67
C LEU A 35 10.37 -39.55 15.99
N VAL A 36 9.81 -39.15 17.14
CA VAL A 36 10.50 -39.30 18.44
C VAL A 36 10.47 -40.74 18.92
N VAL A 37 9.39 -41.47 18.65
CA VAL A 37 9.27 -42.91 18.95
C VAL A 37 10.17 -43.75 18.03
N ILE A 38 10.35 -43.35 16.78
CA ILE A 38 11.29 -44.01 15.85
C ILE A 38 12.74 -43.74 16.27
N ALA A 39 13.08 -42.52 16.70
CA ALA A 39 14.42 -42.18 17.19
C ALA A 39 14.80 -42.94 18.48
N LEU A 40 13.84 -43.14 19.39
CA LEU A 40 14.05 -43.91 20.63
C LEU A 40 14.15 -45.42 20.38
N ALA A 41 13.44 -45.94 19.38
CA ALA A 41 13.55 -47.35 18.96
C ALA A 41 14.89 -47.64 18.26
N THR A 42 15.41 -46.73 17.43
CA THR A 42 16.72 -46.89 16.78
C THR A 42 17.88 -46.77 17.77
N ALA A 43 17.77 -45.92 18.79
CA ALA A 43 18.78 -45.81 19.84
C ALA A 43 18.84 -47.07 20.72
N ALA A 44 17.69 -47.71 21.01
CA ALA A 44 17.65 -48.96 21.77
C ALA A 44 18.26 -50.15 20.98
N VAL A 45 18.07 -50.21 19.66
CA VAL A 45 18.67 -51.26 18.81
C VAL A 45 20.20 -51.07 18.68
N LEU A 46 20.68 -49.83 18.57
CA LEU A 46 22.12 -49.53 18.56
C LEU A 46 22.79 -49.88 19.90
N MET A 47 22.11 -49.65 21.02
CA MET A 47 22.65 -49.99 22.35
C MET A 47 22.77 -51.51 22.57
N VAL A 48 21.83 -52.30 22.04
CA VAL A 48 21.91 -53.77 22.07
C VAL A 48 23.03 -54.29 21.16
N PHE A 49 23.25 -53.68 20.00
CA PHE A 49 24.35 -54.05 19.10
C PHE A 49 25.73 -53.83 19.74
N VAL A 50 25.94 -52.68 20.39
CA VAL A 50 27.21 -52.34 21.07
C VAL A 50 27.49 -53.25 22.27
N PHE A 51 26.47 -53.64 23.05
CA PHE A 51 26.67 -54.48 24.24
C PHE A 51 26.71 -55.99 23.97
N PHE A 52 26.07 -56.49 22.90
CA PHE A 52 26.00 -57.95 22.64
C PHE A 52 26.85 -58.44 21.46
N VAL A 53 27.16 -57.59 20.47
CA VAL A 53 27.90 -58.02 19.26
C VAL A 53 29.40 -57.70 19.36
N LEU A 54 29.76 -56.59 20.01
CA LEU A 54 31.17 -56.20 20.18
C LEU A 54 32.01 -57.11 21.12
N PRO A 55 31.48 -57.78 22.17
CA PRO A 55 32.29 -58.63 23.05
C PRO A 55 32.70 -59.99 22.45
N GLN A 56 32.31 -60.33 21.22
CA GLN A 56 32.70 -61.60 20.59
C GLN A 56 33.89 -61.53 19.62
N LEU A 57 34.51 -60.36 19.44
CA LEU A 57 35.62 -60.20 18.49
C LEU A 57 36.96 -59.77 19.11
N VAL A 58 37.06 -59.76 20.44
CA VAL A 58 38.34 -59.58 21.14
C VAL A 58 38.40 -60.52 22.36
N THR A 59 39.16 -61.60 22.23
CA THR A 59 39.66 -62.40 23.37
C THR A 59 41.07 -61.94 23.74
N PRO A 60 41.29 -61.45 24.97
CA PRO A 60 42.59 -61.49 25.63
C PRO A 60 42.70 -62.80 26.43
N ASP A 61 43.91 -63.34 26.57
CA ASP A 61 44.25 -64.15 27.74
C ASP A 61 45.74 -64.05 28.08
N ASP A 62 45.97 -63.46 29.25
CA ASP A 62 47.16 -63.51 30.09
C ASP A 62 47.42 -64.93 30.60
N VAL A 63 48.70 -65.31 30.79
CA VAL A 63 49.07 -66.19 31.93
C VAL A 63 50.49 -65.88 32.44
N ALA A 64 50.58 -65.49 33.71
CA ALA A 64 51.77 -65.61 34.57
C ALA A 64 51.58 -66.82 35.55
N PRO A 65 52.54 -67.16 36.43
CA PRO A 65 53.59 -68.16 36.26
C PRO A 65 53.49 -69.38 37.22
N GLY A 66 54.29 -70.44 36.94
CA GLY A 66 55.06 -71.17 37.98
C GLY A 66 54.86 -72.69 38.20
N LEU A 67 56.00 -73.42 38.11
CA LEU A 67 56.48 -74.57 38.94
C LEU A 67 55.77 -75.96 38.81
N ILE A 68 56.36 -77.18 38.78
CA ILE A 68 57.72 -77.80 38.96
C ILE A 68 57.68 -79.30 38.45
N GLU A 69 58.82 -79.82 37.93
CA GLU A 69 59.35 -81.23 37.81
C GLU A 69 58.64 -82.36 37.01
N PRO A 70 59.33 -83.48 36.62
CA PRO A 70 60.77 -83.83 36.75
C PRO A 70 61.45 -84.42 35.48
N GLU A 71 62.79 -84.42 35.43
CA GLU A 71 63.54 -85.61 34.98
C GLU A 71 64.93 -85.68 35.65
N GLN A 72 65.26 -86.86 36.18
CA GLN A 72 66.55 -87.22 36.78
C GLN A 72 67.63 -87.35 35.69
N ALA A 73 68.82 -86.81 35.94
CA ALA A 73 70.03 -87.60 36.26
C ALA A 73 71.34 -86.88 35.91
N ALA A 74 72.23 -86.87 36.91
CA ALA A 74 73.68 -86.95 36.83
C ALA A 74 74.49 -85.78 36.22
N SER A 75 74.72 -84.79 37.08
CA SER A 75 76.02 -84.49 37.73
C SER A 75 77.31 -84.26 36.92
N SER A 76 77.93 -83.14 37.30
CA SER A 76 79.37 -82.86 37.50
C SER A 76 80.10 -82.09 36.39
N GLY A 77 80.62 -80.92 36.80
CA GLY A 77 81.48 -80.08 35.99
C GLY A 77 82.90 -80.61 35.87
N ASN A 78 83.66 -80.11 34.89
CA ASN A 78 84.74 -79.14 35.10
C ASN A 78 85.37 -78.78 33.73
N ILE A 79 85.72 -77.49 33.58
CA ILE A 79 86.89 -76.89 32.89
C ILE A 79 87.63 -77.81 31.88
N VAL A 80 87.78 -77.41 30.60
CA VAL A 80 89.00 -76.79 30.00
C VAL A 80 88.76 -76.40 28.53
N ALA A 81 89.46 -75.33 28.12
CA ALA A 81 90.11 -75.11 26.80
C ALA A 81 89.20 -74.90 25.58
N SER A 82 89.18 -73.67 25.06
CA SER A 82 90.16 -73.16 24.07
C SER A 82 90.06 -73.85 22.72
N GLY A 83 89.67 -73.06 21.72
CA GLY A 83 89.67 -73.47 20.33
C GLY A 83 89.07 -72.39 19.46
N SER A 84 89.80 -71.28 19.31
CA SER A 84 89.55 -70.33 18.24
C SER A 84 89.54 -71.05 16.89
N VAL A 85 88.52 -70.85 16.08
CA VAL A 85 88.73 -70.65 14.64
C VAL A 85 87.67 -69.69 14.15
N ALA A 86 88.14 -68.50 13.75
CA ALA A 86 87.39 -67.62 12.88
C ALA A 86 87.05 -68.38 11.60
N ASN A 87 85.76 -68.46 11.26
CA ASN A 87 85.36 -68.69 9.88
C ASN A 87 84.36 -67.62 9.48
N ASN A 88 84.91 -66.63 8.78
CA ASN A 88 84.22 -65.83 7.80
C ASN A 88 83.70 -66.79 6.71
N THR A 89 82.40 -67.06 6.72
CA THR A 89 81.69 -67.67 5.59
C THR A 89 80.63 -66.67 5.15
N GLY A 90 80.75 -66.24 3.89
CA GLY A 90 79.76 -65.42 3.22
C GLY A 90 78.37 -66.03 3.38
N ASN A 91 77.50 -65.27 4.01
CA ASN A 91 76.11 -65.61 4.22
C ASN A 91 75.35 -65.28 2.93
N GLU A 92 75.50 -66.12 1.90
CA GLU A 92 74.59 -66.10 0.74
C GLU A 92 73.20 -66.52 1.25
N ARG A 93 72.26 -65.57 1.27
CA ARG A 93 70.86 -65.83 1.64
C ARG A 93 70.27 -66.85 0.66
N SER A 94 69.35 -67.68 1.15
CA SER A 94 68.61 -68.62 0.29
C SER A 94 67.77 -67.85 -0.73
N PRO A 95 67.69 -68.30 -2.00
CA PRO A 95 66.84 -67.67 -3.03
C PRO A 95 65.38 -67.45 -2.62
N PHE A 96 64.84 -68.28 -1.72
CA PHE A 96 63.47 -68.12 -1.18
C PHE A 96 63.37 -66.91 -0.22
N ALA A 97 64.36 -66.73 0.65
CA ALA A 97 64.38 -65.59 1.59
C ALA A 97 64.61 -64.27 0.86
N GLU A 98 65.42 -64.28 -0.20
CA GLU A 98 65.61 -63.11 -1.07
C GLU A 98 64.34 -62.76 -1.85
N ALA A 99 63.60 -63.76 -2.34
CA ALA A 99 62.31 -63.55 -2.99
C ALA A 99 61.27 -62.95 -2.02
N GLN A 100 61.21 -63.42 -0.78
CA GLN A 100 60.32 -62.88 0.25
C GLN A 100 60.69 -61.45 0.65
N GLU A 101 61.98 -61.16 0.85
CA GLU A 101 62.48 -59.80 1.12
C GLU A 101 62.21 -58.86 -0.07
N SER A 102 62.31 -59.37 -1.31
CA SER A 102 61.96 -58.60 -2.51
C SER A 102 60.46 -58.31 -2.62
N ALA A 103 59.59 -59.18 -2.06
CA ALA A 103 58.16 -58.93 -1.98
C ALA A 103 57.86 -57.85 -0.95
N LEU A 104 58.37 -57.99 0.28
CA LEU A 104 58.21 -56.99 1.34
C LEU A 104 58.73 -55.60 0.93
N ARG A 105 59.84 -55.57 0.17
CA ARG A 105 60.35 -54.31 -0.39
C ARG A 105 59.38 -53.68 -1.38
N ARG A 106 58.74 -54.48 -2.24
CA ARG A 106 57.75 -53.99 -3.21
C ARG A 106 56.52 -53.46 -2.49
N ASP A 107 56.05 -54.15 -1.45
CA ASP A 107 54.92 -53.73 -0.64
C ASP A 107 55.20 -52.37 0.02
N ALA A 108 56.37 -52.22 0.66
CA ALA A 108 56.81 -50.93 1.23
C ALA A 108 56.90 -49.80 0.18
N GLN A 109 57.38 -50.11 -1.04
CA GLN A 109 57.48 -49.15 -2.13
C GLN A 109 56.10 -48.73 -2.68
N GLU A 110 55.12 -49.63 -2.68
CA GLU A 110 53.75 -49.34 -3.13
C GLU A 110 53.03 -48.37 -2.18
N VAL A 111 53.15 -48.62 -0.86
CA VAL A 111 52.62 -47.70 0.16
C VAL A 111 53.34 -46.35 0.09
N LEU A 112 54.68 -46.35 -0.02
CA LEU A 112 55.46 -45.12 -0.17
C LEU A 112 55.06 -44.32 -1.42
N GLN A 113 54.83 -44.98 -2.56
CA GLN A 113 54.38 -44.29 -3.77
C GLN A 113 53.02 -43.60 -3.58
N SER A 114 52.09 -44.28 -2.92
CA SER A 114 50.76 -43.73 -2.60
C SER A 114 50.89 -42.56 -1.62
N LEU A 115 51.70 -42.71 -0.58
CA LEU A 115 52.02 -41.68 0.41
C LEU A 115 52.59 -40.42 -0.26
N LEU A 116 53.61 -40.56 -1.11
CA LEU A 116 54.25 -39.43 -1.80
C LEU A 116 53.27 -38.72 -2.75
N THR A 117 52.44 -39.48 -3.46
CA THR A 117 51.43 -38.93 -4.37
C THR A 117 50.39 -38.10 -3.59
N LEU A 118 49.89 -38.62 -2.47
CA LEU A 118 48.93 -37.92 -1.63
C LEU A 118 49.57 -36.71 -0.93
N GLN A 119 50.82 -36.86 -0.46
CA GLN A 119 51.59 -35.77 0.14
C GLN A 119 51.76 -34.61 -0.84
N GLU A 120 52.13 -34.89 -2.10
CA GLU A 120 52.29 -33.86 -3.15
C GLU A 120 50.96 -33.15 -3.41
N SER A 121 49.86 -33.90 -3.59
CA SER A 121 48.51 -33.35 -3.76
C SER A 121 48.07 -32.45 -2.59
N LEU A 122 48.31 -32.87 -1.35
CA LEU A 122 47.97 -32.08 -0.16
C LEU A 122 48.90 -30.86 0.01
N ALA A 123 50.18 -30.99 -0.34
CA ALA A 123 51.14 -29.89 -0.32
C ALA A 123 50.78 -28.79 -1.32
N GLU A 124 50.36 -29.15 -2.54
CA GLU A 124 49.82 -28.21 -3.53
C GLU A 124 48.58 -27.46 -3.02
N ARG A 125 47.81 -28.10 -2.12
CA ARG A 125 46.62 -27.53 -1.47
C ARG A 125 46.93 -26.84 -0.13
N GLY A 126 48.21 -26.60 0.17
CA GLY A 126 48.64 -25.82 1.33
C GLY A 126 48.48 -26.54 2.68
N VAL A 127 48.50 -27.87 2.73
CA VAL A 127 48.28 -28.66 3.97
C VAL A 127 49.18 -28.27 5.15
N ALA A 128 50.37 -27.73 4.89
CA ALA A 128 51.26 -27.22 5.93
C ALA A 128 50.65 -26.05 6.74
N LYS A 129 49.66 -25.34 6.20
CA LYS A 129 48.99 -24.20 6.87
C LYS A 129 47.77 -24.62 7.69
N TRP A 130 47.03 -25.65 7.24
CA TRP A 130 45.72 -26.01 7.82
C TRP A 130 45.64 -27.43 8.39
N GLY A 131 46.60 -28.30 8.07
CA GLY A 131 46.62 -29.72 8.42
C GLY A 131 47.45 -30.07 9.65
N GLU A 132 48.07 -29.10 10.31
CA GLU A 132 48.81 -29.34 11.55
C GLU A 132 47.86 -29.61 12.74
N PRO A 133 48.25 -30.49 13.70
CA PRO A 133 49.55 -31.18 13.82
C PRO A 133 49.67 -32.49 13.02
N ILE A 134 48.56 -32.99 12.46
CA ILE A 134 48.47 -34.32 11.82
C ILE A 134 49.44 -34.43 10.63
N TYR A 135 49.60 -33.34 9.87
CA TYR A 135 50.54 -33.31 8.75
C TYR A 135 52.00 -33.48 9.21
N GLY A 136 52.42 -32.76 10.26
CA GLY A 136 53.75 -32.93 10.85
C GLY A 136 53.99 -34.33 11.42
N GLU A 137 52.97 -34.93 12.04
CA GLU A 137 53.03 -36.31 12.54
C GLU A 137 53.21 -37.33 11.40
N ALA A 138 52.48 -37.17 10.30
CA ALA A 138 52.59 -38.02 9.12
C ALA A 138 53.99 -37.95 8.49
N LEU A 139 54.60 -36.76 8.43
CA LEU A 139 55.99 -36.61 7.97
C LEU A 139 57.00 -37.26 8.94
N GLY A 140 56.68 -37.29 10.23
CA GLY A 140 57.45 -38.01 11.24
C GLY A 140 57.45 -39.52 10.98
N HIS A 141 56.27 -40.11 10.77
CA HIS A 141 56.10 -41.52 10.40
C HIS A 141 56.79 -41.87 9.08
N ALA A 142 56.69 -41.00 8.06
CA ALA A 142 57.43 -41.19 6.80
C ALA A 142 58.96 -41.25 7.02
N THR A 143 59.50 -40.39 7.89
CA THR A 143 60.94 -40.38 8.23
C THR A 143 61.37 -41.62 9.02
N ALA A 144 60.50 -42.14 9.89
CA ALA A 144 60.71 -43.40 10.60
C ALA A 144 60.73 -44.58 9.62
N GLY A 145 59.78 -44.62 8.67
CA GLY A 145 59.73 -45.60 7.59
C GLY A 145 60.98 -45.60 6.72
N ASP A 146 61.51 -44.43 6.34
CA ASP A 146 62.78 -44.30 5.61
C ASP A 146 63.98 -44.88 6.37
N THR A 147 63.95 -44.78 7.70
CA THR A 147 65.00 -45.32 8.56
C THR A 147 64.93 -46.85 8.59
N ALA A 148 63.75 -47.42 8.83
CA ALA A 148 63.52 -48.86 8.77
C ALA A 148 63.86 -49.45 7.38
N TYR A 149 63.51 -48.74 6.30
CA TYR A 149 63.80 -49.16 4.93
C TYR A 149 65.31 -49.26 4.66
N ARG A 150 66.11 -48.30 5.14
CA ARG A 150 67.58 -48.33 5.02
C ARG A 150 68.22 -49.47 5.80
N GLU A 151 67.62 -49.85 6.93
CA GLU A 151 68.03 -50.98 7.76
C GLU A 151 67.61 -52.35 7.20
N ARG A 152 66.85 -52.35 6.09
CA ARG A 152 66.21 -53.53 5.45
C ARG A 152 65.09 -54.16 6.28
N ASP A 153 64.56 -53.43 7.27
CA ASP A 153 63.31 -53.79 7.94
C ASP A 153 62.12 -53.32 7.10
N PHE A 154 61.81 -54.09 6.05
CA PHE A 154 60.74 -53.74 5.13
C PHE A 154 59.35 -53.87 5.75
N THR A 155 59.18 -54.68 6.80
CA THR A 155 57.91 -54.79 7.52
C THR A 155 57.67 -53.54 8.36
N GLY A 156 58.65 -53.14 9.18
CA GLY A 156 58.56 -51.88 9.94
C GLY A 156 58.44 -50.65 9.06
N ALA A 157 59.14 -50.63 7.92
CA ALA A 157 58.99 -49.55 6.93
C ALA A 157 57.56 -49.46 6.37
N THR A 158 56.94 -50.60 6.06
CA THR A 158 55.56 -50.65 5.55
C THR A 158 54.57 -50.15 6.60
N GLU A 159 54.73 -50.56 7.87
CA GLU A 159 53.87 -50.10 8.97
C GLU A 159 53.95 -48.58 9.18
N GLU A 160 55.16 -48.02 9.24
CA GLU A 160 55.36 -46.57 9.40
C GLU A 160 54.85 -45.77 8.18
N TYR A 161 55.09 -46.25 6.95
CA TYR A 161 54.53 -45.60 5.76
C TYR A 161 52.99 -45.69 5.73
N GLN A 162 52.40 -46.79 6.21
CA GLN A 162 50.95 -46.93 6.27
C GLN A 162 50.33 -45.96 7.30
N LEU A 163 50.95 -45.80 8.48
CA LEU A 163 50.53 -44.82 9.48
C LEU A 163 50.55 -43.39 8.91
N ALA A 164 51.63 -43.02 8.21
CA ALA A 164 51.72 -41.75 7.52
C ALA A 164 50.61 -41.58 6.46
N LEU A 165 50.34 -42.62 5.67
CA LEU A 165 49.32 -42.59 4.62
C LEU A 165 47.91 -42.43 5.21
N ASP A 166 47.59 -43.16 6.28
CA ASP A 166 46.29 -43.10 6.96
C ASP A 166 46.02 -41.69 7.53
N GLN A 167 47.04 -41.05 8.11
CA GLN A 167 46.95 -39.67 8.60
C GLN A 167 46.75 -38.65 7.46
N LEU A 168 47.42 -38.83 6.32
CA LEU A 168 47.18 -37.98 5.14
C LEU A 168 45.79 -38.20 4.54
N LEU A 169 45.27 -39.43 4.54
CA LEU A 169 43.91 -39.74 4.09
C LEU A 169 42.85 -39.10 5.00
N GLU A 170 43.09 -39.06 6.31
CA GLU A 170 42.24 -38.32 7.25
C GLU A 170 42.20 -36.82 6.92
N LEU A 171 43.36 -36.21 6.65
CA LEU A 171 43.45 -34.82 6.24
C LEU A 171 42.71 -34.57 4.92
N GLU A 172 42.86 -35.45 3.94
CA GLU A 172 42.13 -35.39 2.68
C GLU A 172 40.62 -35.49 2.89
N ALA A 173 40.16 -36.38 3.76
CA ALA A 173 38.75 -36.53 4.10
C ALA A 173 38.15 -35.28 4.78
N SER A 174 38.97 -34.50 5.50
CA SER A 174 38.54 -33.26 6.17
C SER A 174 38.43 -32.05 5.23
N LEU A 175 38.99 -32.13 4.01
CA LEU A 175 39.07 -30.99 3.11
C LEU A 175 37.72 -30.39 2.71
N PRO A 176 36.67 -31.16 2.35
CA PRO A 176 35.39 -30.58 1.96
C PRO A 176 34.78 -29.69 3.06
N GLU A 177 34.80 -30.14 4.32
CA GLU A 177 34.26 -29.36 5.44
C GLU A 177 35.06 -28.08 5.69
N ARG A 178 36.40 -28.15 5.59
CA ARG A 178 37.28 -26.98 5.71
C ARG A 178 37.05 -25.98 4.59
N ILE A 179 36.82 -26.44 3.36
CA ILE A 179 36.52 -25.59 2.21
C ILE A 179 35.20 -24.84 2.46
N GLU A 180 34.14 -25.54 2.90
CA GLU A 180 32.86 -24.89 3.19
C GLU A 180 32.97 -23.89 4.35
N ALA A 181 33.66 -24.24 5.43
CA ALA A 181 33.88 -23.32 6.56
C ALA A 181 34.65 -22.06 6.12
N LEU A 182 35.68 -22.23 5.29
CA LEU A 182 36.44 -21.11 4.75
C LEU A 182 35.58 -20.23 3.82
N TYR A 183 34.79 -20.85 2.94
CA TYR A 183 33.83 -20.16 2.08
C TYR A 183 32.84 -19.32 2.90
N ASP A 184 32.25 -19.87 3.96
CA ASP A 184 31.31 -19.15 4.82
C ASP A 184 31.96 -17.97 5.53
N THR A 185 33.19 -18.13 6.02
CA THR A 185 33.93 -17.02 6.65
C THR A 185 34.29 -15.94 5.66
N LEU A 186 34.61 -16.30 4.41
CA LEU A 186 34.86 -15.37 3.33
C LEU A 186 33.61 -14.57 2.99
N VAL A 187 32.46 -15.24 2.80
CA VAL A 187 31.18 -14.57 2.55
C VAL A 187 30.83 -13.64 3.71
N SER A 188 31.03 -14.07 4.95
CA SER A 188 30.82 -13.23 6.14
C SER A 188 31.72 -11.99 6.14
N ALA A 189 32.99 -12.10 5.71
CA ALA A 189 33.90 -10.97 5.57
C ALA A 189 33.45 -9.99 4.48
N ILE A 190 32.95 -10.50 3.35
CA ILE A 190 32.34 -9.68 2.29
C ILE A 190 31.13 -8.92 2.85
N GLU A 191 30.19 -9.63 3.49
CA GLU A 191 28.99 -9.04 4.08
C GLU A 191 29.30 -8.04 5.20
N SER A 192 30.38 -8.25 5.96
CA SER A 192 30.81 -7.36 7.04
C SER A 192 31.56 -6.12 6.53
N SER A 193 31.92 -6.08 5.24
CA SER A 193 32.76 -5.06 4.61
C SER A 193 34.23 -5.10 5.06
N ASP A 194 34.69 -6.25 5.55
CA ASP A 194 36.09 -6.47 5.93
C ASP A 194 36.90 -6.94 4.71
N VAL A 195 37.40 -5.96 3.95
CA VAL A 195 38.14 -6.19 2.70
C VAL A 195 39.41 -7.01 2.94
N LEU A 196 40.12 -6.78 4.05
CA LEU A 196 41.38 -7.47 4.33
C LEU A 196 41.13 -8.93 4.69
N ALA A 197 40.16 -9.19 5.58
CA ALA A 197 39.79 -10.56 5.91
C ALA A 197 39.25 -11.30 4.68
N ALA A 198 38.44 -10.66 3.85
CA ALA A 198 37.93 -11.29 2.63
C ALA A 198 39.06 -11.66 1.66
N GLN A 199 40.03 -10.78 1.44
CA GLN A 199 41.18 -11.07 0.56
C GLN A 199 42.05 -12.22 1.09
N GLU A 200 42.31 -12.24 2.40
CA GLU A 200 43.06 -13.32 3.05
C GLU A 200 42.37 -14.67 2.87
N ARG A 201 41.08 -14.76 3.22
CA ARG A 201 40.31 -16.00 3.09
C ARG A 201 40.12 -16.44 1.64
N PHE A 202 40.01 -15.52 0.69
CA PHE A 202 39.97 -15.85 -0.73
C PHE A 202 41.30 -16.43 -1.23
N SER A 203 42.44 -15.88 -0.78
CA SER A 203 43.76 -16.43 -1.09
C SER A 203 43.93 -17.84 -0.54
N GLU A 204 43.52 -18.08 0.72
CA GLU A 204 43.54 -19.42 1.33
C GLU A 204 42.65 -20.40 0.57
N LEU A 205 41.45 -19.97 0.17
CA LEU A 205 40.50 -20.81 -0.55
C LEU A 205 41.01 -21.18 -1.94
N THR A 206 41.64 -20.22 -2.63
CA THR A 206 42.24 -20.44 -3.96
C THR A 206 43.41 -21.42 -3.90
N GLU A 207 44.23 -21.36 -2.85
CA GLU A 207 45.31 -22.33 -2.60
C GLU A 207 44.75 -23.72 -2.28
N MET A 208 43.70 -23.81 -1.46
CA MET A 208 43.15 -25.09 -1.00
C MET A 208 42.30 -25.82 -2.06
N THR A 209 41.69 -25.08 -3.00
CA THR A 209 40.84 -25.64 -4.06
C THR A 209 40.85 -24.82 -5.37
N PRO A 210 41.97 -24.81 -6.12
CA PRO A 210 42.15 -23.94 -7.30
C PRO A 210 41.19 -24.21 -8.46
N THR A 211 40.51 -25.36 -8.47
CA THR A 211 39.56 -25.75 -9.51
C THR A 211 38.08 -25.57 -9.11
N ASP A 212 37.80 -24.98 -7.94
CA ASP A 212 36.43 -24.72 -7.51
C ASP A 212 35.80 -23.59 -8.35
N ILE A 213 34.70 -23.90 -9.04
CA ILE A 213 33.98 -22.95 -9.89
C ILE A 213 33.41 -21.76 -9.11
N ARG A 214 33.18 -21.90 -7.80
CA ARG A 214 32.68 -20.83 -6.93
C ARG A 214 33.67 -19.67 -6.79
N LEU A 215 34.96 -19.91 -7.01
CA LEU A 215 35.99 -18.87 -6.93
C LEU A 215 35.73 -17.71 -7.90
N ILE A 216 35.15 -17.98 -9.08
CA ILE A 216 34.81 -16.94 -10.06
C ILE A 216 33.79 -15.97 -9.48
N ALA A 217 32.71 -16.48 -8.90
CA ALA A 217 31.67 -15.64 -8.31
C ALA A 217 32.20 -14.88 -7.07
N LEU A 218 33.06 -15.51 -6.27
CA LEU A 218 33.69 -14.83 -5.14
C LEU A 218 34.64 -13.72 -5.60
N GLU A 219 35.44 -13.94 -6.63
CA GLU A 219 36.35 -12.94 -7.20
C GLU A 219 35.58 -11.69 -7.66
N ASP A 220 34.48 -11.88 -8.39
CA ASP A 220 33.59 -10.79 -8.80
C ASP A 220 33.06 -10.01 -7.59
N ARG A 221 32.65 -10.71 -6.53
CA ARG A 221 32.16 -10.09 -5.29
C ARG A 221 33.25 -9.31 -4.56
N LEU A 222 34.48 -9.84 -4.47
CA LEU A 222 35.62 -9.12 -3.88
C LEU A 222 35.95 -7.85 -4.67
N ALA A 223 35.93 -7.93 -6.00
CA ALA A 223 36.17 -6.78 -6.87
C ALA A 223 35.10 -5.68 -6.69
N ALA A 224 33.85 -6.06 -6.41
CA ALA A 224 32.74 -5.14 -6.17
C ALA A 224 32.74 -4.49 -4.76
N MET A 225 33.47 -5.05 -3.78
CA MET A 225 33.43 -4.57 -2.39
C MET A 225 33.65 -3.05 -2.23
N PRO A 226 34.64 -2.41 -2.89
CA PRO A 226 34.84 -0.97 -2.73
C PRO A 226 33.64 -0.14 -3.16
N GLU A 227 32.96 -0.55 -4.24
CA GLU A 227 31.77 0.11 -4.75
C GLU A 227 30.58 -0.09 -3.80
N VAL A 228 30.37 -1.32 -3.33
CA VAL A 228 29.30 -1.63 -2.36
C VAL A 228 29.46 -0.84 -1.06
N ILE A 229 30.68 -0.78 -0.52
CA ILE A 229 30.98 -0.05 0.72
C ILE A 229 30.67 1.44 0.55
N ALA A 230 31.22 2.06 -0.51
CA ALA A 230 30.99 3.47 -0.78
C ALA A 230 29.50 3.80 -0.99
N ALA A 231 28.77 2.93 -1.67
CA ALA A 231 27.34 3.07 -1.91
C ALA A 231 26.51 2.94 -0.61
N LEU A 232 26.86 1.99 0.27
CA LEU A 232 26.19 1.83 1.57
C LEU A 232 26.48 2.98 2.53
N ASP A 233 27.71 3.49 2.54
CA ASP A 233 28.06 4.69 3.33
C ASP A 233 27.30 5.92 2.83
N THR A 234 27.23 6.11 1.50
CA THR A 234 26.43 7.17 0.88
C THR A 234 24.96 7.02 1.25
N ALA A 235 24.40 5.80 1.19
CA ALA A 235 23.02 5.55 1.58
C ALA A 235 22.76 5.94 3.05
N ALA A 236 23.70 5.61 3.95
CA ALA A 236 23.62 5.98 5.36
C ALA A 236 23.67 7.50 5.58
N GLU A 237 24.57 8.20 4.91
CA GLU A 237 24.68 9.67 4.97
C GLU A 237 23.41 10.35 4.45
N ARG A 238 22.91 9.92 3.28
CA ARG A 238 21.68 10.47 2.69
C ARG A 238 20.48 10.23 3.59
N LYS A 239 20.36 9.04 4.19
CA LYS A 239 19.33 8.73 5.18
C LYS A 239 19.43 9.67 6.39
N ALA A 240 20.63 9.87 6.93
CA ALA A 240 20.85 10.77 8.07
C ALA A 240 20.48 12.23 7.76
N SER A 241 20.66 12.66 6.51
CA SER A 241 20.24 13.99 6.03
C SER A 241 18.73 14.11 5.73
N GLY A 242 17.95 13.04 5.89
CA GLY A 242 16.53 12.98 5.57
C GLY A 242 16.20 12.80 4.08
N ASN A 243 17.21 12.68 3.21
CA ASN A 243 17.02 12.44 1.79
C ASN A 243 16.87 10.93 1.50
N LEU A 244 15.70 10.38 1.85
CA LEU A 244 15.42 8.95 1.67
C LEU A 244 15.42 8.51 0.20
N GLY A 245 15.06 9.39 -0.74
CA GLY A 245 15.11 9.11 -2.17
C GLY A 245 16.54 8.83 -2.64
N ALA A 246 17.48 9.75 -2.36
CA ALA A 246 18.89 9.56 -2.68
C ALA A 246 19.53 8.40 -1.91
N ALA A 247 19.07 8.15 -0.67
CA ALA A 247 19.53 6.99 0.10
C ALA A 247 19.13 5.67 -0.58
N MET A 248 17.90 5.57 -1.07
CA MET A 248 17.40 4.40 -1.78
C MET A 248 18.13 4.18 -3.10
N GLU A 249 18.44 5.25 -3.85
CA GLU A 249 19.26 5.17 -5.06
C GLU A 249 20.64 4.59 -4.76
N ALA A 250 21.34 5.11 -3.75
CA ALA A 250 22.65 4.61 -3.34
C ALA A 250 22.61 3.14 -2.86
N ALA A 251 21.59 2.75 -2.09
CA ALA A 251 21.42 1.35 -1.71
C ALA A 251 21.09 0.44 -2.91
N THR A 252 20.41 0.97 -3.94
CA THR A 252 20.17 0.24 -5.19
C THR A 252 21.48 0.04 -5.95
N ASP A 253 22.36 1.04 -5.96
CA ASP A 253 23.69 0.93 -6.57
C ASP A 253 24.53 -0.16 -5.86
N ALA A 254 24.50 -0.22 -4.52
CA ALA A 254 25.13 -1.28 -3.75
C ALA A 254 24.64 -2.69 -4.17
N THR A 255 23.32 -2.88 -4.30
CA THR A 255 22.74 -4.16 -4.76
C THR A 255 23.02 -4.47 -6.23
N ARG A 256 23.37 -3.47 -7.05
CA ARG A 256 23.74 -3.68 -8.44
C ARG A 256 25.20 -4.10 -8.56
N ALA A 257 26.06 -3.55 -7.70
CA ALA A 257 27.48 -3.88 -7.62
C ALA A 257 27.69 -5.33 -7.14
N ASP A 258 26.97 -5.76 -6.09
CA ASP A 258 26.91 -7.17 -5.67
C ASP A 258 25.44 -7.59 -5.42
N PRO A 259 24.80 -8.25 -6.41
CA PRO A 259 23.43 -8.75 -6.27
C PRO A 259 23.23 -9.83 -5.20
N ALA A 260 24.30 -10.49 -4.74
CA ALA A 260 24.25 -11.49 -3.69
C ALA A 260 24.45 -10.90 -2.28
N HIS A 261 24.75 -9.59 -2.17
CA HIS A 261 25.04 -8.96 -0.90
C HIS A 261 23.78 -8.75 -0.05
N GLN A 262 23.64 -9.57 1.00
CA GLN A 262 22.44 -9.61 1.84
C GLN A 262 22.25 -8.31 2.63
N ARG A 263 23.34 -7.74 3.15
CA ARG A 263 23.29 -6.48 3.90
C ARG A 263 22.85 -5.29 3.02
N ALA A 264 23.22 -5.28 1.74
CA ALA A 264 22.79 -4.25 0.80
C ALA A 264 21.30 -4.37 0.47
N ASP A 265 20.81 -5.58 0.19
CA ASP A 265 19.39 -5.83 -0.07
C ASP A 265 18.52 -5.47 1.15
N ALA A 266 18.94 -5.88 2.35
CA ALA A 266 18.26 -5.52 3.59
C ALA A 266 18.17 -3.99 3.78
N ARG A 267 19.26 -3.26 3.49
CA ARG A 267 19.27 -1.80 3.56
C ARG A 267 18.33 -1.17 2.53
N LEU A 268 18.29 -1.69 1.31
CA LEU A 268 17.39 -1.21 0.26
C LEU A 268 15.91 -1.43 0.64
N SER A 269 15.58 -2.60 1.20
CA SER A 269 14.23 -2.91 1.69
C SER A 269 13.79 -1.99 2.83
N GLU A 270 14.68 -1.74 3.79
CA GLU A 270 14.44 -0.80 4.89
C GLU A 270 14.16 0.62 4.37
N LEU A 271 14.99 1.10 3.43
CA LEU A 271 14.85 2.44 2.85
C LEU A 271 13.59 2.59 2.01
N ARG A 272 13.21 1.57 1.22
CA ARG A 272 11.94 1.53 0.50
C ARG A 272 10.75 1.67 1.45
N THR A 273 10.76 0.90 2.54
CA THR A 273 9.71 0.96 3.56
C THR A 273 9.64 2.34 4.21
N ALA A 274 10.79 2.92 4.58
CA ALA A 274 10.85 4.26 5.16
C ALA A 274 10.34 5.34 4.21
N LEU A 275 10.75 5.29 2.93
CA LEU A 275 10.33 6.23 1.90
C LEU A 275 8.83 6.16 1.64
N THR A 276 8.26 4.96 1.49
CA THR A 276 6.81 4.77 1.34
C THR A 276 6.04 5.36 2.52
N ARG A 277 6.54 5.15 3.74
CA ARG A 277 5.93 5.69 4.97
C ARG A 277 5.99 7.22 5.02
N GLN A 278 7.13 7.81 4.63
CA GLN A 278 7.27 9.25 4.52
C GLN A 278 6.29 9.83 3.48
N GLN A 279 6.27 9.26 2.28
CA GLN A 279 5.35 9.70 1.21
C GLN A 279 3.88 9.59 1.61
N PHE A 280 3.53 8.54 2.37
CA PHE A 280 2.20 8.39 2.94
C PHE A 280 1.88 9.55 3.90
N THR A 281 2.78 9.85 4.84
CA THR A 281 2.60 10.97 5.78
C THR A 281 2.51 12.32 5.07
N ASP A 282 3.35 12.54 4.06
CA ASP A 282 3.35 13.77 3.26
C ASP A 282 2.03 13.93 2.50
N ALA A 283 1.54 12.86 1.87
CA ALA A 283 0.25 12.86 1.17
C ALA A 283 -0.92 13.10 2.14
N MET A 284 -0.94 12.46 3.31
CA MET A 284 -1.97 12.72 4.33
C MET A 284 -1.94 14.19 4.79
N THR A 285 -0.75 14.73 5.05
CA THR A 285 -0.55 16.12 5.48
C THR A 285 -1.03 17.10 4.40
N ALA A 286 -0.64 16.86 3.15
CA ALA A 286 -1.09 17.66 2.01
C ALA A 286 -2.61 17.58 1.81
N GLY A 287 -3.20 16.41 2.02
CA GLY A 287 -4.65 16.20 1.96
C GLY A 287 -5.41 17.03 2.99
N TYR A 288 -4.98 17.00 4.25
CA TYR A 288 -5.59 17.83 5.31
C TYR A 288 -5.37 19.33 5.07
N GLY A 289 -4.19 19.73 4.60
CA GLY A 289 -3.91 21.11 4.21
C GLY A 289 -4.85 21.60 3.10
N ALA A 290 -5.07 20.78 2.06
CA ALA A 290 -6.00 21.08 0.97
C ALA A 290 -7.46 21.13 1.45
N MET A 291 -7.86 20.22 2.35
CA MET A 291 -9.20 20.22 2.95
C MET A 291 -9.45 21.52 3.74
N GLY A 292 -8.49 21.95 4.56
CA GLY A 292 -8.55 23.22 5.30
C GLY A 292 -8.64 24.44 4.38
N ALA A 293 -7.99 24.39 3.22
CA ALA A 293 -8.07 25.41 2.18
C ALA A 293 -9.34 25.32 1.30
N LYS A 294 -10.28 24.40 1.61
CA LYS A 294 -11.48 24.08 0.81
C LYS A 294 -11.18 23.62 -0.62
N ALA A 295 -9.96 23.17 -0.90
CA ALA A 295 -9.53 22.59 -2.16
C ALA A 295 -9.87 21.09 -2.18
N PHE A 296 -11.17 20.76 -2.15
CA PHE A 296 -11.66 19.41 -1.88
C PHE A 296 -11.16 18.36 -2.89
N ASP A 297 -11.10 18.69 -4.18
CA ASP A 297 -10.62 17.74 -5.20
C ASP A 297 -9.12 17.46 -5.06
N SER A 298 -8.33 18.46 -4.63
CA SER A 298 -6.92 18.27 -4.32
C SER A 298 -6.77 17.39 -3.07
N ALA A 299 -7.59 17.60 -2.04
CA ALA A 299 -7.57 16.77 -0.84
C ALA A 299 -7.89 15.30 -1.16
N GLU A 300 -8.91 15.06 -1.98
CA GLU A 300 -9.30 13.72 -2.44
C GLU A 300 -8.16 13.00 -3.17
N GLN A 301 -7.46 13.71 -4.06
CA GLN A 301 -6.31 13.17 -4.78
C GLN A 301 -5.19 12.77 -3.83
N GLN A 302 -4.89 13.60 -2.83
CA GLN A 302 -3.82 13.32 -1.86
C GLN A 302 -4.16 12.13 -0.95
N PHE A 303 -5.37 12.06 -0.39
CA PHE A 303 -5.79 10.90 0.41
C PHE A 303 -5.82 9.61 -0.41
N ARG A 304 -6.29 9.66 -1.67
CA ARG A 304 -6.22 8.49 -2.55
C ARG A 304 -4.79 8.09 -2.90
N SER A 305 -3.87 9.04 -3.03
CA SER A 305 -2.44 8.75 -3.20
C SER A 305 -1.91 8.01 -1.97
N ALA A 306 -2.20 8.49 -0.76
CA ALA A 306 -1.83 7.82 0.48
C ALA A 306 -2.40 6.39 0.55
N ALA A 307 -3.66 6.18 0.17
CA ALA A 307 -4.28 4.85 0.14
C ALA A 307 -3.60 3.86 -0.83
N ARG A 308 -2.97 4.35 -1.92
CA ARG A 308 -2.22 3.51 -2.85
C ARG A 308 -0.81 3.18 -2.34
N LEU A 309 -0.21 4.09 -1.56
CA LEU A 309 1.12 3.88 -0.97
C LEU A 309 1.11 2.79 0.10
N ILE A 310 0.07 2.77 0.95
CA ILE A 310 -0.11 1.74 1.99
C ILE A 310 -1.53 1.17 1.87
N PRO A 311 -1.72 0.12 1.04
CA PRO A 311 -3.02 -0.53 0.90
C PRO A 311 -3.50 -1.12 2.25
N GLY A 312 -4.76 -0.85 2.60
CA GLY A 312 -5.37 -1.32 3.84
C GLY A 312 -5.15 -0.42 5.07
N ALA A 313 -4.39 0.67 4.95
CA ALA A 313 -4.30 1.68 6.00
C ALA A 313 -5.69 2.33 6.26
N PRO A 314 -6.17 2.43 7.51
CA PRO A 314 -7.49 2.98 7.81
C PRO A 314 -7.58 4.51 7.65
N GLU A 315 -6.46 5.22 7.81
CA GLU A 315 -6.42 6.69 7.90
C GLU A 315 -6.91 7.39 6.62
N PRO A 316 -6.50 7.00 5.40
CA PRO A 316 -7.00 7.63 4.18
C PRO A 316 -8.50 7.42 3.98
N GLY A 317 -9.04 6.27 4.40
CA GLY A 317 -10.48 5.98 4.32
C GLY A 317 -11.29 6.88 5.25
N ALA A 318 -10.83 7.05 6.49
CA ALA A 318 -11.45 7.98 7.44
C ALA A 318 -11.38 9.43 6.92
N ALA A 319 -10.21 9.86 6.42
CA ALA A 319 -10.01 11.20 5.89
C ALA A 319 -10.90 11.51 4.66
N LEU A 320 -11.18 10.52 3.81
CA LEU A 320 -12.12 10.66 2.69
C LEU A 320 -13.57 10.82 3.16
N ILE A 321 -13.96 10.20 4.27
CA ILE A 321 -15.30 10.40 4.86
C ILE A 321 -15.41 11.81 5.43
N GLU A 322 -14.40 12.27 6.18
CA GLU A 322 -14.31 13.64 6.70
C GLU A 322 -14.34 14.68 5.57
N LEU A 323 -13.65 14.39 4.46
CA LEU A 323 -13.64 15.24 3.27
C LEU A 323 -15.05 15.43 2.69
N GLU A 324 -15.81 14.36 2.55
CA GLU A 324 -17.17 14.43 2.01
C GLU A 324 -18.13 15.19 2.95
N GLN A 325 -17.95 15.04 4.27
CA GLN A 325 -18.68 15.84 5.26
C GLN A 325 -18.35 17.33 5.14
N ALA A 326 -17.06 17.66 5.02
CA ALA A 326 -16.60 19.05 4.85
C ALA A 326 -17.09 19.67 3.52
N ARG A 327 -17.07 18.89 2.42
CA ARG A 327 -17.59 19.29 1.11
C ARG A 327 -19.09 19.61 1.21
N THR A 328 -19.86 18.71 1.84
CA THR A 328 -21.30 18.87 2.06
C THR A 328 -21.61 20.11 2.89
N GLN A 329 -20.90 20.31 4.00
CA GLN A 329 -21.08 21.47 4.87
C GLN A 329 -20.75 22.78 4.14
N ASN A 330 -19.68 22.82 3.34
CA ASN A 330 -19.33 24.01 2.58
C ASN A 330 -20.37 24.34 1.49
N THR A 331 -20.93 23.33 0.83
CA THR A 331 -22.03 23.51 -0.14
C THR A 331 -23.26 24.10 0.53
N LEU A 332 -23.67 23.56 1.69
CA LEU A 332 -24.81 24.07 2.46
C LEU A 332 -24.61 25.53 2.90
N LEU A 333 -23.41 25.89 3.36
CA LEU A 333 -23.06 27.27 3.70
C LEU A 333 -23.16 28.19 2.49
N GLY A 334 -22.67 27.75 1.32
CA GLY A 334 -22.76 28.50 0.07
C GLY A 334 -24.21 28.71 -0.39
N LEU A 335 -25.05 27.68 -0.32
CA LEU A 335 -26.48 27.78 -0.65
C LEU A 335 -27.19 28.76 0.29
N ARG A 336 -26.89 28.73 1.59
CA ARG A 336 -27.41 29.69 2.57
C ARG A 336 -27.04 31.12 2.20
N GLU A 337 -25.76 31.38 1.95
CA GLU A 337 -25.27 32.73 1.62
C GLU A 337 -25.92 33.25 0.32
N GLN A 338 -25.96 32.43 -0.72
CA GLN A 338 -26.61 32.77 -1.99
C GLN A 338 -28.12 33.00 -1.83
N GLY A 339 -28.81 32.16 -1.06
CA GLY A 339 -30.25 32.31 -0.78
C GLY A 339 -30.55 33.62 -0.07
N THR A 340 -29.79 33.95 0.97
CA THR A 340 -29.95 35.24 1.68
C THR A 340 -29.62 36.45 0.81
N GLN A 341 -28.68 36.31 -0.14
CA GLN A 341 -28.38 37.38 -1.09
C GLN A 341 -29.51 37.54 -2.12
N ALA A 342 -30.07 36.44 -2.62
CA ALA A 342 -31.24 36.47 -3.50
C ALA A 342 -32.45 37.11 -2.82
N GLU A 343 -32.71 36.85 -1.53
CA GLU A 343 -33.74 37.55 -0.75
C GLU A 343 -33.48 39.07 -0.70
N ARG A 344 -32.24 39.50 -0.41
CA ARG A 344 -31.86 40.92 -0.36
C ARG A 344 -32.05 41.64 -1.70
N GLU A 345 -31.85 40.91 -2.79
CA GLU A 345 -32.02 41.40 -4.16
C GLU A 345 -33.46 41.26 -4.68
N GLU A 346 -34.40 40.80 -3.84
CA GLU A 346 -35.79 40.52 -4.18
C GLU A 346 -35.94 39.48 -5.32
N ARG A 347 -34.94 38.61 -5.51
CA ARG A 347 -34.97 37.44 -6.42
C ARG A 347 -35.60 36.23 -5.73
N TRP A 348 -36.87 36.36 -5.40
CA TRP A 348 -37.57 35.42 -4.50
C TRP A 348 -37.65 33.99 -5.04
N ALA A 349 -37.91 33.80 -6.33
CA ALA A 349 -37.94 32.47 -6.94
C ALA A 349 -36.57 31.77 -6.89
N ASP A 350 -35.48 32.51 -7.13
CA ASP A 350 -34.12 31.99 -7.01
C ASP A 350 -33.80 31.60 -5.56
N ALA A 351 -34.21 32.41 -4.58
CA ALA A 351 -34.04 32.12 -3.16
C ALA A 351 -34.75 30.81 -2.76
N VAL A 352 -36.00 30.62 -3.18
CA VAL A 352 -36.75 29.37 -2.97
C VAL A 352 -35.99 28.19 -3.56
N GLY A 353 -35.52 28.30 -4.80
CA GLY A 353 -34.75 27.24 -5.46
C GLY A 353 -33.44 26.90 -4.75
N LEU A 354 -32.73 27.88 -4.19
CA LEU A 354 -31.50 27.67 -3.44
C LEU A 354 -31.74 26.97 -2.09
N TYR A 355 -32.82 27.32 -1.39
CA TYR A 355 -33.18 26.63 -0.16
C TYR A 355 -33.71 25.22 -0.41
N GLN A 356 -34.47 25.01 -1.48
CA GLN A 356 -34.90 23.66 -1.89
C GLN A 356 -33.70 22.77 -2.21
N GLN A 357 -32.68 23.27 -2.92
CA GLN A 357 -31.43 22.53 -3.13
C GLN A 357 -30.73 22.15 -1.81
N ALA A 358 -30.76 23.03 -0.80
CA ALA A 358 -30.20 22.70 0.51
C ALA A 358 -31.02 21.59 1.22
N LEU A 359 -32.34 21.55 1.04
CA LEU A 359 -33.21 20.50 1.58
C LEU A 359 -33.09 19.16 0.85
N GLU A 360 -32.67 19.17 -0.42
CA GLU A 360 -32.31 17.94 -1.15
C GLU A 360 -31.04 17.29 -0.58
N ILE A 361 -30.11 18.10 -0.06
CA ILE A 361 -28.91 17.61 0.64
C ILE A 361 -29.27 17.10 2.05
N ASP A 362 -30.01 17.89 2.82
CA ASP A 362 -30.49 17.52 4.16
C ASP A 362 -31.85 18.17 4.44
N ALA A 363 -32.90 17.34 4.50
CA ALA A 363 -34.27 17.78 4.71
C ALA A 363 -34.52 18.40 6.10
N LEU A 364 -33.63 18.20 7.07
CA LEU A 364 -33.73 18.77 8.42
C LEU A 364 -33.04 20.13 8.57
N MET A 365 -32.52 20.68 7.48
CA MET A 365 -31.75 21.92 7.51
C MET A 365 -32.63 23.14 7.84
N LEU A 366 -32.54 23.62 9.09
CA LEU A 366 -33.41 24.68 9.62
C LEU A 366 -33.36 25.98 8.80
N PHE A 367 -32.17 26.44 8.38
CA PHE A 367 -32.08 27.68 7.61
C PHE A 367 -32.84 27.59 6.29
N ALA A 368 -32.89 26.39 5.70
CA ALA A 368 -33.51 26.16 4.41
C ALA A 368 -35.02 26.00 4.54
N THR A 369 -35.51 25.28 5.56
CA THR A 369 -36.95 25.20 5.85
C THR A 369 -37.55 26.57 6.17
N GLU A 370 -36.87 27.35 7.02
CA GLU A 370 -37.28 28.73 7.33
C GLU A 370 -37.14 29.65 6.11
N GLY A 371 -36.09 29.46 5.31
CA GLY A 371 -35.86 30.21 4.08
C GLY A 371 -37.00 30.04 3.07
N VAL A 372 -37.41 28.79 2.80
CA VAL A 372 -38.58 28.49 1.95
C VAL A 372 -39.84 29.15 2.52
N ALA A 373 -40.11 28.98 3.82
CA ALA A 373 -41.30 29.55 4.45
C ALA A 373 -41.39 31.08 4.33
N ARG A 374 -40.24 31.78 4.31
CA ARG A 374 -40.18 33.23 4.09
C ARG A 374 -40.25 33.61 2.62
N ALA A 375 -39.53 32.92 1.75
CA ALA A 375 -39.33 33.31 0.36
C ALA A 375 -40.49 32.87 -0.56
N GLU A 376 -41.17 31.77 -0.27
CA GLU A 376 -42.22 31.21 -1.13
C GLU A 376 -43.44 32.13 -1.28
N PRO A 377 -44.03 32.71 -0.21
CA PRO A 377 -45.11 33.70 -0.36
C PRO A 377 -44.67 34.94 -1.15
N ARG A 378 -43.40 35.33 -1.01
CA ARG A 378 -42.83 36.48 -1.73
C ARG A 378 -42.64 36.16 -3.21
N ALA A 379 -42.24 34.94 -3.55
CA ALA A 379 -42.09 34.46 -4.93
C ALA A 379 -43.44 34.35 -5.65
N ASP A 380 -44.48 33.87 -4.97
CA ASP A 380 -45.85 33.86 -5.50
C ASP A 380 -46.35 35.28 -5.79
N LEU A 381 -46.19 36.19 -4.82
CA LEU A 381 -46.58 37.59 -4.99
C LEU A 381 -45.80 38.27 -6.13
N ASP A 382 -44.49 38.06 -6.20
CA ASP A 382 -43.63 38.56 -7.28
C ASP A 382 -44.15 38.11 -8.65
N THR A 383 -44.47 36.82 -8.78
CA THR A 383 -45.02 36.23 -10.01
C THR A 383 -46.38 36.85 -10.38
N ARG A 384 -47.28 37.03 -9.41
CA ARG A 384 -48.58 37.67 -9.64
C ARG A 384 -48.42 39.12 -10.09
N LEU A 385 -47.58 39.90 -9.44
CA LEU A 385 -47.31 41.31 -9.78
C LEU A 385 -46.65 41.45 -11.17
N GLU A 386 -45.73 40.57 -11.54
CA GLU A 386 -45.12 40.57 -12.87
C GLU A 386 -46.11 40.20 -13.99
N THR A 387 -47.09 39.35 -13.68
CA THR A 387 -48.07 38.87 -14.66
C THR A 387 -49.16 39.91 -14.92
N MET A 388 -49.50 40.73 -13.93
CA MET A 388 -50.56 41.75 -14.03
C MET A 388 -50.47 42.66 -15.27
N PRO A 389 -49.33 43.34 -15.57
CA PRO A 389 -49.25 44.19 -16.75
C PRO A 389 -49.39 43.41 -18.06
N LYS A 390 -48.92 42.15 -18.09
CA LYS A 390 -48.98 41.26 -19.26
C LYS A 390 -50.42 40.83 -19.56
N GLU A 391 -51.25 40.72 -18.52
CA GLU A 391 -52.64 40.29 -18.62
C GLU A 391 -53.65 41.44 -18.49
N ARG A 392 -53.23 42.69 -18.71
CA ARG A 392 -54.07 43.89 -18.51
C ARG A 392 -55.45 43.83 -19.16
N ASP A 393 -55.58 43.21 -20.34
CA ASP A 393 -56.84 43.14 -21.09
C ASP A 393 -57.87 42.20 -20.44
N ARG A 394 -57.42 41.27 -19.57
CA ARG A 394 -58.29 40.36 -18.83
C ARG A 394 -58.98 41.02 -17.64
N LEU A 395 -58.50 42.18 -17.20
CA LEU A 395 -59.05 42.95 -16.07
C LEU A 395 -60.46 43.49 -16.32
N ILE A 396 -60.98 43.35 -17.54
CA ILE A 396 -62.41 43.56 -17.81
C ILE A 396 -63.31 42.59 -17.02
N ASP A 397 -62.85 41.37 -16.72
CA ASP A 397 -63.59 40.44 -15.84
C ASP A 397 -63.49 40.92 -14.39
N ALA A 398 -64.65 41.13 -13.76
CA ALA A 398 -64.72 41.68 -12.41
C ALA A 398 -64.00 40.83 -11.35
N ARG A 399 -63.89 39.51 -11.55
CA ARG A 399 -63.16 38.62 -10.63
C ARG A 399 -61.65 38.80 -10.76
N ILE A 400 -61.16 38.91 -12.00
CA ILE A 400 -59.73 39.15 -12.26
C ILE A 400 -59.33 40.55 -11.78
N MET A 401 -60.20 41.55 -11.98
CA MET A 401 -60.02 42.90 -11.41
C MET A 401 -59.91 42.85 -9.88
N ARG A 402 -60.80 42.14 -9.19
CA ARG A 402 -60.77 42.03 -7.73
C ARG A 402 -59.49 41.35 -7.24
N LEU A 403 -59.11 40.22 -7.84
CA LEU A 403 -57.86 39.51 -7.52
C LEU A 403 -56.64 40.42 -7.72
N ALA A 404 -56.65 41.25 -8.77
CA ALA A 404 -55.59 42.21 -9.03
C ALA A 404 -55.54 43.33 -7.97
N GLN A 405 -56.70 43.83 -7.52
CA GLN A 405 -56.78 44.79 -6.42
C GLN A 405 -56.26 44.18 -5.10
N ASP A 406 -56.65 42.94 -4.80
CA ASP A 406 -56.22 42.22 -3.60
C ASP A 406 -54.70 41.98 -3.62
N THR A 407 -54.13 41.58 -4.77
CA THR A 407 -52.68 41.39 -4.95
C THR A 407 -51.91 42.70 -4.78
N LEU A 408 -52.42 43.83 -5.30
CA LEU A 408 -51.81 45.14 -5.05
C LEU A 408 -51.87 45.50 -3.56
N ALA A 409 -53.01 45.28 -2.89
CA ALA A 409 -53.17 45.57 -1.48
C ALA A 409 -52.21 44.72 -0.61
N GLU A 410 -52.02 43.45 -0.94
CA GLU A 410 -51.04 42.57 -0.32
C GLU A 410 -49.61 43.10 -0.48
N ALA A 411 -49.23 43.48 -1.71
CA ALA A 411 -47.92 44.09 -1.98
C ALA A 411 -47.69 45.40 -1.21
N GLU A 412 -48.73 46.23 -1.09
CA GLU A 412 -48.70 47.46 -0.31
C GLU A 412 -48.69 47.21 1.21
N ALA A 413 -49.13 46.05 1.70
CA ALA A 413 -49.06 45.74 3.13
C ALA A 413 -47.63 45.42 3.61
N ILE A 414 -46.72 45.08 2.69
CA ILE A 414 -45.33 44.73 3.01
C ILE A 414 -44.53 45.98 3.39
N ALA A 415 -43.89 45.90 4.57
CA ALA A 415 -42.95 46.91 5.06
C ALA A 415 -41.57 46.78 4.38
N ASP A 416 -40.75 47.84 4.43
CA ASP A 416 -39.36 47.86 3.95
C ASP A 416 -39.18 47.31 2.53
N ARG A 417 -40.01 47.82 1.61
CA ARG A 417 -40.06 47.38 0.21
C ARG A 417 -38.76 47.73 -0.51
N GLY A 418 -38.12 46.74 -1.12
CA GLY A 418 -36.98 46.97 -1.98
C GLY A 418 -37.37 47.61 -3.33
N PRO A 419 -36.36 47.98 -4.15
CA PRO A 419 -36.59 48.68 -5.40
C PRO A 419 -37.45 47.91 -6.41
N ARG A 420 -37.34 46.57 -6.45
CA ARG A 420 -38.09 45.73 -7.39
C ARG A 420 -39.56 45.68 -6.98
N LEU A 421 -39.86 45.44 -5.71
CA LEU A 421 -41.24 45.47 -5.22
C LEU A 421 -41.87 46.86 -5.42
N GLN A 422 -41.12 47.94 -5.18
CA GLN A 422 -41.61 49.30 -5.43
C GLN A 422 -41.98 49.52 -6.91
N ALA A 423 -41.13 49.06 -7.83
CA ALA A 423 -41.41 49.13 -9.27
C ALA A 423 -42.62 48.29 -9.67
N GLN A 424 -42.76 47.09 -9.12
CA GLN A 424 -43.91 46.21 -9.35
C GLN A 424 -45.22 46.83 -8.84
N ILE A 425 -45.21 47.44 -7.65
CA ILE A 425 -46.37 48.16 -7.10
C ILE A 425 -46.76 49.33 -8.00
N ALA A 426 -45.79 50.10 -8.50
CA ALA A 426 -46.06 51.20 -9.43
C ALA A 426 -46.70 50.68 -10.73
N ALA A 427 -46.13 49.63 -11.34
CA ALA A 427 -46.66 49.01 -12.54
C ALA A 427 -48.07 48.42 -12.33
N ALA A 428 -48.33 47.81 -11.16
CA ALA A 428 -49.64 47.28 -10.81
C ALA A 428 -50.68 48.39 -10.64
N ARG A 429 -50.33 49.51 -9.98
CA ARG A 429 -51.20 50.70 -9.87
C ARG A 429 -51.54 51.28 -11.23
N ASP A 430 -50.54 51.45 -12.10
CA ASP A 430 -50.74 51.97 -13.45
C ASP A 430 -51.64 51.04 -14.28
N THR A 431 -51.44 49.73 -14.15
CA THR A 431 -52.25 48.71 -14.83
C THR A 431 -53.71 48.75 -14.37
N LEU A 432 -53.96 48.89 -13.05
CA LEU A 432 -55.31 48.99 -12.50
C LEU A 432 -55.99 50.32 -12.85
N ALA A 433 -55.24 51.43 -12.84
CA ALA A 433 -55.73 52.74 -13.26
C ALA A 433 -56.13 52.74 -14.75
N TYR A 434 -55.27 52.17 -15.61
CA TYR A 434 -55.57 51.94 -17.02
C TYR A 434 -56.87 51.14 -17.16
N ALA A 435 -56.97 49.96 -16.56
CA ALA A 435 -58.11 49.07 -16.70
C ALA A 435 -59.42 49.63 -16.09
N SER A 436 -59.33 50.57 -15.15
CA SER A 436 -60.49 51.20 -14.50
C SER A 436 -60.94 52.49 -15.18
N THR A 437 -60.18 53.03 -16.14
CA THR A 437 -60.47 54.30 -16.80
C THR A 437 -61.72 54.18 -17.68
N PRO A 438 -62.83 54.89 -17.40
CA PRO A 438 -64.00 54.84 -18.27
C PRO A 438 -63.73 55.52 -19.62
N VAL A 439 -64.01 54.83 -20.73
CA VAL A 439 -63.83 55.31 -22.10
C VAL A 439 -65.18 55.44 -22.79
N ALA A 440 -65.43 56.61 -23.37
CA ALA A 440 -66.63 56.86 -24.16
C ALA A 440 -66.53 56.16 -25.53
N VAL A 441 -67.49 55.29 -25.83
CA VAL A 441 -67.60 54.55 -27.09
C VAL A 441 -68.94 54.87 -27.74
N THR A 442 -68.91 55.37 -28.98
CA THR A 442 -70.13 55.70 -29.72
C THR A 442 -70.53 54.54 -30.62
N MET A 443 -71.69 53.95 -30.35
CA MET A 443 -72.34 52.95 -31.19
C MET A 443 -73.28 53.62 -32.17
N THR A 444 -73.22 53.24 -33.44
CA THR A 444 -74.11 53.74 -34.50
C THR A 444 -74.76 52.60 -35.28
N SER A 445 -76.01 52.78 -35.71
CA SER A 445 -76.80 51.77 -36.42
C SER A 445 -77.92 52.42 -37.26
N ASP A 446 -78.67 51.60 -37.99
CA ASP A 446 -79.74 51.98 -38.91
C ASP A 446 -81.11 52.19 -38.24
N GLY A 447 -81.20 52.03 -36.90
CA GLY A 447 -82.45 52.12 -36.16
C GLY A 447 -83.35 50.89 -36.25
N PHE A 448 -82.98 49.87 -37.04
CA PHE A 448 -83.76 48.64 -37.23
C PHE A 448 -83.02 47.38 -36.75
N THR A 449 -81.69 47.43 -36.69
CA THR A 449 -80.85 46.34 -36.18
C THR A 449 -80.86 46.33 -34.65
N ASP A 450 -81.24 45.20 -34.04
CA ASP A 450 -81.20 45.00 -32.59
C ASP A 450 -79.78 44.61 -32.15
N ILE A 451 -79.14 45.47 -31.36
CA ILE A 451 -77.73 45.33 -31.00
C ILE A 451 -77.59 44.80 -29.57
N THR A 452 -76.76 43.76 -29.43
CA THR A 452 -76.30 43.25 -28.14
C THR A 452 -74.79 43.38 -28.03
N LEU A 453 -74.32 44.08 -27.00
CA LEU A 453 -72.91 44.12 -26.63
C LEU A 453 -72.63 42.95 -25.68
N LEU A 454 -71.92 41.93 -26.17
CA LEU A 454 -71.72 40.69 -25.42
C LEU A 454 -71.03 40.97 -24.07
N ARG A 455 -71.51 40.29 -23.01
CA ARG A 455 -71.02 40.39 -21.62
C ARG A 455 -71.21 41.76 -20.96
N VAL A 456 -71.88 42.71 -21.63
CA VAL A 456 -72.17 44.04 -21.07
C VAL A 456 -73.68 44.24 -20.92
N ARG A 457 -74.40 44.37 -22.04
CA ARG A 457 -75.85 44.58 -22.07
C ARG A 457 -76.42 44.48 -23.49
N ARG A 458 -77.73 44.27 -23.60
CA ARG A 458 -78.49 44.55 -24.82
C ARG A 458 -78.73 46.06 -24.94
N LEU A 459 -78.47 46.61 -26.12
CA LEU A 459 -78.66 48.03 -26.43
C LEU A 459 -80.00 48.27 -27.12
N GLY A 460 -80.56 47.26 -27.79
CA GLY A 460 -81.80 47.40 -28.55
C GLY A 460 -81.55 48.01 -29.93
N THR A 461 -82.60 48.58 -30.52
CA THR A 461 -82.49 49.37 -31.74
C THR A 461 -82.09 50.81 -31.40
N LEU A 462 -81.13 51.35 -32.13
CA LEU A 462 -80.59 52.69 -31.91
C LEU A 462 -80.14 53.31 -33.24
N ALA A 463 -80.17 54.64 -33.34
CA ALA A 463 -79.46 55.36 -34.41
C ALA A 463 -78.03 55.68 -33.96
N GLN A 464 -77.89 56.25 -32.77
CA GLN A 464 -76.62 56.55 -32.12
C GLN A 464 -76.78 56.45 -30.60
N GLN A 465 -75.81 55.84 -29.92
CA GLN A 465 -75.75 55.79 -28.48
C GLN A 465 -74.29 55.80 -28.01
N THR A 466 -73.95 56.67 -27.07
CA THR A 466 -72.64 56.66 -26.41
C THR A 466 -72.70 55.84 -25.13
N LEU A 467 -71.72 54.95 -24.96
CA LEU A 467 -71.58 54.05 -23.82
C LEU A 467 -70.25 54.36 -23.12
N SER A 468 -70.21 54.17 -21.81
CA SER A 468 -68.97 54.19 -21.06
C SER A 468 -68.49 52.76 -20.85
N LEU A 469 -67.42 52.37 -21.53
CA LEU A 469 -66.82 51.03 -21.44
C LEU A 469 -65.43 51.12 -20.80
N ARG A 470 -65.00 50.05 -20.13
CA ARG A 470 -63.61 49.94 -19.66
C ARG A 470 -62.72 49.57 -20.84
N PRO A 471 -61.39 49.75 -20.74
CA PRO A 471 -60.49 49.27 -21.77
C PRO A 471 -60.57 47.75 -21.90
N GLY A 472 -60.43 47.28 -23.13
CA GLY A 472 -60.47 45.85 -23.43
C GLY A 472 -61.14 45.56 -24.77
N VAL A 473 -61.33 44.28 -25.02
CA VAL A 473 -61.83 43.78 -26.29
C VAL A 473 -63.30 43.40 -26.16
N TYR A 474 -64.14 44.00 -27.00
CA TYR A 474 -65.57 43.82 -27.00
C TYR A 474 -66.05 43.19 -28.29
N THR A 475 -67.26 42.62 -28.25
CA THR A 475 -67.93 42.09 -29.43
C THR A 475 -69.38 42.54 -29.42
N ALA A 476 -69.77 43.30 -30.43
CA ALA A 476 -71.16 43.66 -30.68
C ALA A 476 -71.77 42.68 -31.69
N VAL A 477 -72.99 42.26 -31.44
CA VAL A 477 -73.78 41.41 -32.34
C VAL A 477 -75.04 42.18 -32.72
N GLY A 478 -75.27 42.33 -34.02
CA GLY A 478 -76.51 42.86 -34.58
C GLY A 478 -77.36 41.74 -35.13
N ILE A 479 -78.64 41.74 -34.78
CA ILE A 479 -79.66 40.79 -35.27
C ILE A 479 -80.81 41.58 -35.88
N ARG A 480 -81.29 41.16 -37.05
CA ARG A 480 -82.44 41.76 -37.71
C ARG A 480 -83.21 40.69 -38.49
N ASN A 481 -84.51 40.60 -38.26
CA ASN A 481 -85.37 39.63 -38.94
C ASN A 481 -85.29 39.79 -40.48
N GLY A 482 -84.99 38.70 -41.18
CA GLY A 482 -84.80 38.68 -42.65
C GLY A 482 -83.40 39.07 -43.13
N TYR A 483 -82.44 39.29 -42.23
CA TYR A 483 -81.06 39.66 -42.56
C TYR A 483 -80.06 38.78 -41.80
N ARG A 484 -78.86 38.59 -42.37
CA ARG A 484 -77.77 37.87 -41.74
C ARG A 484 -77.22 38.64 -40.53
N ASP A 485 -76.98 37.92 -39.44
CA ASP A 485 -76.39 38.48 -38.22
C ASP A 485 -74.97 38.99 -38.46
N VAL A 486 -74.63 40.10 -37.81
CA VAL A 486 -73.29 40.72 -37.92
C VAL A 486 -72.61 40.69 -36.56
N ARG A 487 -71.35 40.25 -36.53
CA ARG A 487 -70.51 40.24 -35.33
C ARG A 487 -69.27 41.12 -35.54
N ILE A 488 -69.15 42.18 -34.74
CA ILE A 488 -68.04 43.14 -34.84
C ILE A 488 -67.22 43.07 -33.55
N LYS A 489 -65.94 42.70 -33.70
CA LYS A 489 -64.96 42.74 -32.62
C LYS A 489 -64.22 44.07 -32.67
N PHE A 490 -64.12 44.75 -31.54
CA PHE A 490 -63.41 46.03 -31.44
C PHE A 490 -62.68 46.15 -30.11
N GLU A 491 -61.66 46.99 -30.08
CA GLU A 491 -60.85 47.27 -28.91
C GLU A 491 -61.15 48.68 -28.40
N VAL A 492 -61.22 48.82 -27.07
CA VAL A 492 -61.40 50.08 -26.37
C VAL A 492 -60.11 50.37 -25.62
N ARG A 493 -59.52 51.54 -25.90
CA ARG A 493 -58.30 52.02 -25.26
C ARG A 493 -58.55 53.40 -24.64
N PRO A 494 -57.95 53.73 -23.49
CA PRO A 494 -57.97 55.09 -22.94
C PRO A 494 -57.46 56.11 -23.96
N ASN A 495 -58.01 57.32 -23.91
CA ASN A 495 -57.63 58.46 -24.76
C ASN A 495 -57.81 58.23 -26.27
N GLN A 496 -58.57 57.20 -26.67
CA GLN A 496 -58.96 56.96 -28.05
C GLN A 496 -60.49 57.09 -28.18
N GLN A 497 -60.96 57.92 -29.12
CA GLN A 497 -62.37 57.92 -29.48
C GLN A 497 -62.67 56.69 -30.32
N THR A 498 -63.51 55.80 -29.80
CA THR A 498 -63.93 54.58 -30.51
C THR A 498 -65.36 54.76 -30.99
N THR A 499 -65.55 54.78 -32.31
CA THR A 499 -66.88 54.70 -32.94
C THR A 499 -67.02 53.36 -33.64
N VAL A 500 -68.12 52.65 -33.37
CA VAL A 500 -68.37 51.33 -33.97
C VAL A 500 -69.76 51.32 -34.60
N ALA A 501 -69.81 50.97 -35.89
CA ALA A 501 -71.05 50.90 -36.65
C ALA A 501 -71.51 49.45 -36.80
N VAL A 502 -72.70 49.11 -36.32
CA VAL A 502 -73.26 47.74 -36.35
C VAL A 502 -74.56 47.78 -37.14
N ARG A 503 -74.60 47.14 -38.32
CA ARG A 503 -75.77 47.11 -39.19
C ARG A 503 -75.89 45.78 -39.94
N CYS A 504 -77.08 45.18 -39.95
CA CYS A 504 -77.39 44.02 -40.78
C CYS A 504 -77.80 44.49 -42.18
N VAL A 505 -76.94 44.29 -43.18
CA VAL A 505 -77.16 44.79 -44.57
C VAL A 505 -77.45 43.69 -45.59
N GLU A 506 -77.12 42.44 -45.29
CA GLU A 506 -77.28 41.30 -46.19
C GLU A 506 -78.60 40.57 -45.86
N THR A 507 -79.52 40.49 -46.82
CA THR A 507 -80.79 39.75 -46.68
C THR A 507 -80.55 38.25 -46.75
N ILE A 508 -81.32 37.47 -45.99
CA ILE A 508 -81.25 35.99 -45.98
C ILE A 508 -81.96 35.40 -47.20
#